data_AF-A0A392PA67-F1
#
_entry.id   AF-A0A392PA67-F1
#
_cell.length_a   1.000
_cell.length_b   1.000
_cell.length_c   1.000
_cell.angle_alpha   90.00
_cell.angle_beta   90.00
_cell.angle_gamma   90.00
#
_symmetry.space_group_name_H-M   'P 1'
#
loop_
_entity.id
_entity.type
_entity.pdbx_description
1 polymer ?
#
loop_
_entity_poly.entity_id
_entity_poly.type
_entity_poly.pdbx_seq_one_letter_code
_entity_poly.pdbx_strand_id
1 'polypeptide(L)'
;MSQAQNLFLLLTLFLLFALLSLATSEQNGDFQTLNTKFNPKIPLPPLRTLSSSKRFEGSSDLVKLKYHMGPVLSSPINIYLIWYGNWARPHKQLIKDFLLSISDTTAPHPSVSDWWTTVSLYTDQTGANISRTVSIAGEYSDLRYSNGKHLTRLSIQDVIATAVRSKPFPVDHRKGIYLVLTSDDVTMDEYCRAVCGFHYFTFPSKVGYTLPYAWVGNSGTQCPEVCAYPFAVPGYMAGGGPGKLSPPNGNVGVDGMVSVIAHELAELSS
;
A
#
# COMPACT_ATOMS: atom_id res chain seq x y z
N MET A 1 -1.19 40.96 -53.32
CA MET A 1 -0.26 41.15 -52.19
C MET A 1 -1.02 41.25 -50.86
N SER A 2 -1.75 40.20 -50.42
CA SER A 2 -2.60 40.31 -49.22
C SER A 2 -2.64 39.06 -48.33
N GLN A 3 -2.17 37.90 -48.80
CA GLN A 3 -2.25 36.65 -48.03
C GLN A 3 -0.94 36.32 -47.30
N ALA A 4 0.21 36.58 -47.95
CA ALA A 4 1.54 36.36 -47.37
C ALA A 4 1.85 37.33 -46.22
N GLN A 5 1.37 38.58 -46.29
CA GLN A 5 1.55 39.57 -45.22
C GLN A 5 0.74 39.21 -43.97
N ASN A 6 -0.47 38.68 -44.13
CA ASN A 6 -1.30 38.25 -43.00
C ASN A 6 -0.70 37.02 -42.29
N LEU A 7 -0.13 36.08 -43.06
CA LEU A 7 0.53 34.90 -42.48
C LEU A 7 1.81 35.29 -41.71
N PHE A 8 2.58 36.25 -42.24
CA PHE A 8 3.76 36.77 -41.54
C PHE A 8 3.38 37.51 -40.25
N LEU A 9 2.31 38.32 -40.28
CA LEU A 9 1.80 39.03 -39.11
C LEU A 9 1.32 38.05 -38.01
N LEU A 10 0.60 36.99 -38.40
CA LEU A 10 0.14 35.94 -37.49
C LEU A 10 1.30 35.15 -36.86
N LEU A 11 2.32 34.80 -37.64
CA LEU A 11 3.53 34.15 -37.13
C LEU A 11 4.31 35.06 -36.15
N THR A 12 4.42 36.36 -36.45
CA THR A 12 5.07 37.30 -35.53
C THR A 12 4.28 37.52 -34.24
N LEU A 13 2.94 37.50 -34.31
CA LEU A 13 2.08 37.62 -33.13
C LEU A 13 2.18 36.36 -32.25
N PHE A 14 2.26 35.17 -32.86
CA PHE A 14 2.41 33.90 -32.16
C PHE A 14 3.78 33.76 -31.49
N LEU A 15 4.85 34.23 -32.16
CA LEU A 15 6.20 34.31 -31.58
C LEU A 15 6.28 35.32 -30.43
N LEU A 16 5.62 36.48 -30.54
CA LEU A 16 5.52 37.41 -29.41
C LEU A 16 4.76 36.81 -28.24
N PHE A 17 3.65 36.10 -28.48
CA PHE A 17 2.87 35.45 -27.43
C PHE A 17 3.67 34.33 -26.74
N ALA A 18 4.45 33.55 -27.50
CA ALA A 18 5.34 32.52 -26.96
C ALA A 18 6.49 33.10 -26.13
N LEU A 19 7.04 34.27 -26.53
CA LEU A 19 8.07 35.00 -25.78
C LEU A 19 7.52 35.67 -24.51
N LEU A 20 6.27 36.11 -24.51
CA LEU A 20 5.57 36.66 -23.33
C LEU A 20 5.16 35.57 -22.32
N SER A 21 4.95 34.32 -22.75
CA SER A 21 4.71 33.17 -21.86
C SER A 21 5.97 32.58 -21.22
N LEU A 22 7.17 33.08 -21.56
CA LEU A 22 8.45 32.69 -20.95
C LEU A 22 8.92 33.64 -19.84
N ALA A 23 8.01 34.43 -19.26
CA ALA A 23 8.25 35.10 -17.99
C ALA A 23 7.96 34.12 -16.85
N THR A 24 9.02 33.56 -16.28
CA THR A 24 8.99 32.74 -15.06
C THR A 24 8.28 33.50 -13.94
N SER A 25 7.12 33.02 -13.51
CA SER A 25 6.63 33.38 -12.18
C SER A 25 7.48 32.62 -11.16
N GLU A 26 8.47 33.30 -10.58
CA GLU A 26 8.97 32.92 -9.26
C GLU A 26 7.80 33.11 -8.28
N GLN A 27 6.98 32.07 -8.13
CA GLN A 27 6.17 31.91 -6.94
C GLN A 27 7.15 31.57 -5.82
N ASN A 28 7.61 32.62 -5.13
CA ASN A 28 8.26 32.53 -3.85
C ASN A 28 7.22 32.01 -2.84
N GLY A 29 6.94 30.71 -2.92
CA GLY A 29 6.15 29.98 -1.95
C GLY A 29 6.95 29.98 -0.66
N ASP A 30 6.47 30.76 0.31
CA ASP A 30 7.00 30.84 1.66
C ASP A 30 6.95 29.42 2.26
N PHE A 31 8.06 28.68 2.14
CA PHE A 31 8.26 27.47 2.93
C PHE A 31 8.25 27.93 4.38
N GLN A 32 7.17 27.64 5.11
CA GLN A 32 7.20 27.64 6.57
C GLN A 32 8.18 26.54 7.01
N THR A 33 9.46 26.88 6.98
CA THR A 33 10.44 26.28 7.87
C THR A 33 9.93 26.53 9.27
N LEU A 34 9.69 25.45 10.01
CA LEU A 34 9.37 25.53 11.43
C LEU A 34 10.59 26.21 12.08
N ASN A 35 10.49 27.52 12.28
CA ASN A 35 11.55 28.34 12.82
C ASN A 35 11.63 28.09 14.32
N THR A 36 12.16 26.92 14.70
CA THR A 36 12.55 26.66 16.07
C THR A 36 13.76 27.53 16.32
N LYS A 37 13.56 28.66 17.03
CA LYS A 37 14.67 29.38 17.65
C LYS A 37 15.45 28.37 18.50
N PHE A 38 16.60 27.94 17.98
CA PHE A 38 17.49 27.07 18.70
C PHE A 38 18.03 27.88 19.88
N ASN A 39 17.57 27.56 21.09
CA ASN A 39 18.09 28.16 22.31
C ASN A 39 19.42 27.46 22.64
N PRO A 40 20.59 28.12 22.49
CA PRO A 40 21.90 27.48 22.60
C PRO A 40 22.29 27.09 24.04
N LYS A 41 21.36 27.20 25.00
CA LYS A 41 21.59 26.93 26.43
C LYS A 41 20.96 25.64 26.96
N ILE A 42 20.39 24.79 26.10
CA ILE A 42 19.97 23.45 26.51
C ILE A 42 21.08 22.49 26.08
N PRO A 43 21.80 21.84 27.02
CA PRO A 43 22.78 20.82 26.66
C PRO A 43 22.06 19.72 25.88
N LEU A 44 22.49 19.47 24.64
CA LEU A 44 22.12 18.26 23.90
C LEU A 44 22.43 17.06 24.82
N PRO A 45 21.46 16.19 25.14
CA PRO A 45 21.78 14.98 25.87
C PRO A 45 22.82 14.20 25.05
N PRO A 46 23.86 13.63 25.69
CA PRO A 46 24.84 12.85 24.97
C PRO A 46 24.11 11.75 24.18
N LEU A 47 24.58 11.50 22.94
CA LEU A 47 24.27 10.32 22.12
C LEU A 47 24.69 9.05 22.89
N ARG A 48 23.97 8.75 23.96
CA ARG A 48 24.00 7.46 24.63
C ARG A 48 23.14 6.58 23.74
N THR A 49 23.85 5.69 23.04
CA THR A 49 23.46 4.31 22.78
C THR A 49 21.96 4.09 22.94
N LEU A 50 21.26 3.79 21.86
CA LEU A 50 20.06 2.96 21.94
C LEU A 50 20.48 1.72 22.75
N SER A 51 20.31 1.78 24.06
CA SER A 51 20.44 0.64 24.94
C SER A 51 19.52 -0.40 24.34
N SER A 52 19.99 -1.63 24.18
CA SER A 52 19.08 -2.72 23.83
C SER A 52 17.88 -2.62 24.77
N SER A 53 16.70 -2.41 24.18
CA SER A 53 15.48 -2.38 24.97
C SER A 53 15.35 -3.76 25.60
N LYS A 54 15.49 -3.84 26.93
CA LYS A 54 15.13 -5.04 27.69
C LYS A 54 13.62 -5.13 27.92
N ARG A 55 12.80 -4.25 27.30
CA ARG A 55 11.37 -4.48 27.27
C ARG A 55 11.18 -5.68 26.37
N PHE A 56 10.75 -6.78 26.96
CA PHE A 56 10.17 -7.89 26.23
C PHE A 56 9.05 -7.31 25.35
N GLU A 57 9.31 -7.17 24.06
CA GLU A 57 8.27 -7.02 23.03
C GLU A 57 7.61 -8.39 22.78
N GLY A 58 7.40 -9.15 23.85
CA GLY A 58 6.68 -10.41 23.84
C GLY A 58 5.21 -10.17 24.22
N SER A 59 4.38 -11.17 23.97
CA SER A 59 2.99 -11.18 24.43
C SER A 59 2.91 -10.82 25.91
N SER A 60 2.12 -9.79 26.25
CA SER A 60 1.90 -9.36 27.63
C SER A 60 0.57 -9.93 28.12
N ASP A 61 0.60 -10.68 29.22
CA ASP A 61 -0.62 -11.14 29.91
C ASP A 61 -1.46 -9.98 30.49
N LEU A 62 -0.92 -8.75 30.45
CA LEU A 62 -1.56 -7.55 30.97
C LEU A 62 -2.48 -6.86 29.94
N VAL A 63 -2.37 -7.21 28.65
CA VAL A 63 -3.16 -6.59 27.57
C VAL A 63 -4.13 -7.61 27.01
N LYS A 64 -5.39 -7.56 27.47
CA LYS A 64 -6.48 -8.33 26.86
C LYS A 64 -7.13 -7.50 25.76
N LEU A 65 -6.81 -7.82 24.50
CA LEU A 65 -7.46 -7.23 23.34
C LEU A 65 -8.95 -7.56 23.36
N LYS A 66 -9.79 -6.55 23.08
CA LYS A 66 -11.24 -6.70 23.05
C LYS A 66 -11.67 -7.04 21.63
N TYR A 67 -12.45 -8.10 21.51
CA TYR A 67 -13.15 -8.40 20.27
C TYR A 67 -14.37 -7.48 20.13
N HIS A 68 -14.55 -6.89 18.95
CA HIS A 68 -15.56 -5.87 18.67
C HIS A 68 -16.74 -6.38 17.81
N MET A 69 -17.00 -7.69 17.84
CA MET A 69 -18.13 -8.34 17.15
C MET A 69 -18.07 -8.29 15.61
N GLY A 70 -16.87 -8.10 15.04
CA GLY A 70 -16.63 -8.17 13.60
C GLY A 70 -16.37 -9.60 13.11
N PRO A 71 -16.62 -9.95 11.85
CA PRO A 71 -16.27 -11.28 11.32
C PRO A 71 -14.77 -11.56 11.43
N VAL A 72 -14.40 -12.78 11.84
CA VAL A 72 -13.01 -13.26 11.88
C VAL A 72 -12.84 -14.40 10.88
N LEU A 73 -11.73 -14.43 10.15
CA LEU A 73 -11.46 -15.45 9.15
C LEU A 73 -10.90 -16.74 9.78
N SER A 74 -11.76 -17.48 10.48
CA SER A 74 -11.41 -18.71 11.21
C SER A 74 -11.39 -19.99 10.36
N SER A 75 -11.94 -19.94 9.16
CA SER A 75 -11.85 -21.00 8.15
C SER A 75 -10.62 -20.82 7.24
N PRO A 76 -10.12 -21.87 6.56
CA PRO A 76 -9.04 -21.72 5.58
C PRO A 76 -9.31 -20.57 4.62
N ILE A 77 -8.33 -19.69 4.47
CA ILE A 77 -8.43 -18.40 3.79
C ILE A 77 -8.09 -18.57 2.31
N ASN A 78 -8.99 -18.10 1.45
CA ASN A 78 -8.86 -18.11 -0.01
C ASN A 78 -8.61 -16.68 -0.49
N ILE A 79 -7.40 -16.39 -0.99
CA ILE A 79 -7.06 -15.09 -1.56
C ILE A 79 -7.35 -15.10 -3.06
N TYR A 80 -8.15 -14.13 -3.50
CA TYR A 80 -8.41 -13.80 -4.89
C TYR A 80 -7.62 -12.55 -5.26
N LEU A 81 -6.53 -12.74 -6.02
CA LEU A 81 -5.62 -11.66 -6.40
C LEU A 81 -6.13 -10.91 -7.62
N ILE A 82 -6.19 -9.59 -7.52
CA ILE A 82 -6.52 -8.69 -8.62
C ILE A 82 -5.31 -7.79 -8.88
N TRP A 83 -4.59 -8.10 -9.95
CA TRP A 83 -3.45 -7.31 -10.43
C TRP A 83 -3.96 -6.18 -11.33
N TYR A 84 -4.05 -4.97 -10.80
CA TYR A 84 -4.53 -3.81 -11.54
C TYR A 84 -3.37 -2.99 -12.10
N GLY A 85 -3.32 -2.85 -13.43
CA GLY A 85 -2.27 -2.14 -14.15
C GLY A 85 -1.09 -3.01 -14.60
N ASN A 86 0.02 -2.37 -14.97
CA ASN A 86 1.16 -3.02 -15.61
C ASN A 86 2.10 -3.68 -14.59
N TRP A 87 1.94 -4.99 -14.41
CA TRP A 87 2.72 -5.77 -13.47
C TRP A 87 3.72 -6.69 -14.16
N ALA A 88 5.00 -6.54 -13.80
CA ALA A 88 6.03 -7.48 -14.20
C ALA A 88 5.84 -8.86 -13.53
N ARG A 89 6.04 -9.94 -14.29
CA ARG A 89 5.89 -11.32 -13.79
C ARG A 89 6.73 -11.62 -12.53
N PRO A 90 8.00 -11.19 -12.42
CA PRO A 90 8.79 -11.44 -11.21
C PRO A 90 8.18 -10.79 -9.95
N HIS A 91 7.63 -9.58 -10.07
CA HIS A 91 7.00 -8.89 -8.93
C HIS A 91 5.72 -9.60 -8.46
N LYS A 92 4.90 -10.10 -9.41
CA LYS A 92 3.73 -10.92 -9.06
C LYS A 92 4.15 -12.19 -8.32
N GLN A 93 5.17 -12.88 -8.83
CA GLN A 93 5.63 -14.13 -8.23
C GLN A 93 6.10 -13.91 -6.79
N LEU A 94 6.87 -12.85 -6.53
CA LEU A 94 7.34 -12.55 -5.18
C LEU A 94 6.21 -12.32 -4.18
N ILE A 95 5.20 -11.54 -4.56
CA ILE A 95 4.04 -11.32 -3.69
C ILE A 95 3.29 -12.64 -3.45
N LYS A 96 3.17 -13.49 -4.46
CA LYS A 96 2.56 -14.83 -4.29
C LYS A 96 3.38 -15.71 -3.36
N ASP A 97 4.70 -15.70 -3.48
CA ASP A 97 5.60 -16.48 -2.61
C ASP A 97 5.47 -16.03 -1.16
N PHE A 98 5.39 -14.71 -0.92
CA PHE A 98 5.08 -14.15 0.40
C PHE A 98 3.73 -14.69 0.93
N LEU A 99 2.65 -14.60 0.15
CA LEU A 99 1.33 -15.06 0.58
C LEU A 99 1.30 -16.56 0.90
N LEU A 100 1.99 -17.38 0.11
CA LEU A 100 2.08 -18.83 0.32
C LEU A 100 2.98 -19.18 1.52
N SER A 101 3.98 -18.34 1.83
CA SER A 101 4.85 -18.54 3.00
C SER A 101 4.13 -18.38 4.34
N ILE A 102 2.95 -17.76 4.37
CA ILE A 102 2.10 -17.67 5.57
C ILE A 102 1.75 -19.07 6.11
N SER A 103 1.52 -20.04 5.23
CA SER A 103 1.18 -21.41 5.59
C SER A 103 2.36 -22.38 5.55
N ASP A 104 3.55 -21.91 5.20
CA ASP A 104 4.75 -22.75 5.14
C ASP A 104 5.36 -22.90 6.53
N THR A 105 5.02 -23.99 7.22
CA THR A 105 5.58 -24.34 8.52
C THR A 105 6.96 -25.00 8.44
N THR A 106 7.53 -25.15 7.24
CA THR A 106 8.85 -25.76 7.03
C THR A 106 9.97 -24.72 6.93
N ALA A 107 9.62 -23.45 6.79
CA ALA A 107 10.56 -22.34 6.74
C ALA A 107 11.36 -22.21 8.07
N PRO A 108 12.67 -21.94 8.01
CA PRO A 108 13.48 -21.75 9.22
C PRO A 108 13.06 -20.47 9.96
N HIS A 109 13.14 -20.52 11.29
CA HIS A 109 12.84 -19.38 12.15
C HIS A 109 13.92 -18.29 12.05
N PRO A 110 13.56 -16.98 12.04
CA PRO A 110 12.20 -16.44 12.01
C PRO A 110 11.58 -16.50 10.60
N SER A 111 10.26 -16.74 10.53
CA SER A 111 9.52 -16.89 9.28
C SER A 111 8.18 -16.12 9.27
N VAL A 112 7.56 -16.01 8.08
CA VAL A 112 6.23 -15.41 7.93
C VAL A 112 5.16 -16.25 8.64
N SER A 113 5.29 -17.58 8.65
CA SER A 113 4.38 -18.47 9.37
C SER A 113 4.50 -18.35 10.90
N ASP A 114 5.69 -18.02 11.42
CA ASP A 114 5.86 -17.68 12.84
C ASP A 114 5.14 -16.38 13.20
N TRP A 115 5.32 -15.35 12.38
CA TRP A 115 4.63 -14.09 12.58
C TRP A 115 3.11 -14.28 12.50
N TRP A 116 2.62 -15.06 11.55
CA TRP A 116 1.19 -15.38 11.42
C TRP A 116 0.64 -16.21 12.58
N THR A 117 1.50 -16.95 13.32
CA THR A 117 1.10 -17.60 14.57
C THR A 117 0.64 -16.56 15.60
N THR A 118 1.27 -15.38 15.67
CA THR A 118 0.80 -14.27 16.51
C THR A 118 -0.52 -13.72 16.03
N VAL A 119 -0.69 -13.52 14.71
CA VAL A 119 -1.98 -13.09 14.12
C VAL A 119 -3.08 -14.13 14.41
N SER A 120 -2.76 -15.41 14.43
CA SER A 120 -3.74 -16.45 14.75
C SER A 120 -4.25 -16.42 16.20
N LEU A 121 -3.70 -15.59 17.09
CA LEU A 121 -4.18 -15.47 18.47
C LEU A 121 -5.49 -14.67 18.59
N TYR A 122 -5.85 -13.89 17.56
CA TYR A 122 -7.14 -13.20 17.52
C TYR A 122 -8.28 -14.21 17.30
N THR A 123 -9.40 -14.00 18.00
CA THR A 123 -10.54 -14.92 18.00
C THR A 123 -11.87 -14.20 17.83
N ASP A 124 -12.87 -14.90 17.29
CA ASP A 124 -14.26 -14.45 17.29
C ASP A 124 -14.97 -14.68 18.64
N GLN A 125 -16.25 -14.32 18.72
CA GLN A 125 -17.11 -14.57 19.88
C GLN A 125 -17.24 -16.04 20.30
N THR A 126 -16.95 -16.99 19.41
CA THR A 126 -16.97 -18.44 19.70
C THR A 126 -15.63 -18.93 20.23
N GLY A 127 -14.60 -18.08 20.22
CA GLY A 127 -13.22 -18.45 20.53
C GLY A 127 -12.48 -19.08 19.35
N ALA A 128 -13.04 -19.05 18.14
CA ALA A 128 -12.37 -19.58 16.96
C ALA A 128 -11.27 -18.62 16.49
N ASN A 129 -10.05 -19.13 16.42
CA ASN A 129 -8.86 -18.41 16.00
C ASN A 129 -8.86 -18.12 14.49
N ILE A 130 -8.17 -17.05 14.07
CA ILE A 130 -7.83 -16.82 12.66
C ILE A 130 -7.11 -18.05 12.09
N SER A 131 -7.47 -18.44 10.87
CA SER A 131 -6.87 -19.59 10.21
C SER A 131 -5.40 -19.34 9.86
N ARG A 132 -4.57 -20.36 10.06
CA ARG A 132 -3.17 -20.38 9.59
C ARG A 132 -3.03 -20.93 8.17
N THR A 133 -4.13 -21.36 7.56
CA THR A 133 -4.14 -21.90 6.20
C THR A 133 -4.61 -20.82 5.25
N VAL A 134 -3.71 -20.39 4.38
CA VAL A 134 -3.91 -19.39 3.34
C VAL A 134 -3.59 -20.04 1.99
N SER A 135 -4.43 -19.79 1.00
CA SER A 135 -4.21 -20.24 -0.37
C SER A 135 -4.56 -19.15 -1.37
N ILE A 136 -3.93 -19.17 -2.54
CA ILE A 136 -4.32 -18.30 -3.66
C ILE A 136 -5.35 -19.08 -4.49
N ALA A 137 -6.63 -18.79 -4.28
CA ALA A 137 -7.74 -19.48 -4.93
C ALA A 137 -7.94 -19.02 -6.38
N GLY A 138 -7.47 -17.82 -6.74
CA GLY A 138 -7.45 -17.40 -8.12
C GLY A 138 -6.85 -16.02 -8.33
N GLU A 139 -6.54 -15.74 -9.59
CA GLU A 139 -5.93 -14.48 -10.02
C GLU A 139 -6.68 -13.89 -11.21
N TYR A 140 -6.74 -12.56 -11.26
CA TYR A 140 -7.22 -11.76 -12.38
C TYR A 140 -6.22 -10.63 -12.65
N SER A 141 -5.98 -10.31 -13.92
CA SER A 141 -5.08 -9.21 -14.30
C SER A 141 -5.81 -8.23 -15.20
N ASP A 142 -5.86 -6.98 -14.76
CA ASP A 142 -6.44 -5.87 -15.50
C ASP A 142 -5.33 -4.98 -16.07
N LEU A 143 -4.76 -5.41 -17.19
CA LEU A 143 -3.72 -4.67 -17.92
C LEU A 143 -4.28 -3.45 -18.66
N ARG A 144 -5.62 -3.32 -18.76
CA ARG A 144 -6.29 -2.29 -19.55
C ARG A 144 -6.67 -1.07 -18.71
N TYR A 145 -6.46 -1.12 -17.40
CA TYR A 145 -6.88 -0.08 -16.47
C TYR A 145 -8.39 0.20 -16.64
N SER A 146 -9.24 -0.82 -16.44
CA SER A 146 -10.68 -0.74 -16.74
C SER A 146 -11.41 0.43 -16.07
N ASN A 147 -10.86 0.97 -14.98
CA ASN A 147 -11.38 2.11 -14.22
C ASN A 147 -10.43 3.32 -14.24
N GLY A 148 -9.52 3.39 -15.22
CA GLY A 148 -8.52 4.45 -15.35
C GLY A 148 -7.30 4.26 -14.43
N LYS A 149 -6.33 5.17 -14.54
CA LYS A 149 -5.10 5.16 -13.72
C LYS A 149 -5.23 5.92 -12.41
N HIS A 150 -6.32 6.65 -12.21
CA HIS A 150 -6.62 7.37 -10.98
C HIS A 150 -7.82 6.71 -10.32
N LEU A 151 -7.58 6.08 -9.17
CA LEU A 151 -8.61 5.33 -8.46
C LEU A 151 -9.09 6.10 -7.23
N THR A 152 -10.27 5.72 -6.77
CA THR A 152 -10.87 6.15 -5.51
C THR A 152 -11.31 4.91 -4.74
N ARG A 153 -11.61 5.03 -3.45
CA ARG A 153 -12.14 3.91 -2.65
C ARG A 153 -13.39 3.29 -3.27
N LEU A 154 -14.21 4.10 -3.95
CA LEU A 154 -15.40 3.62 -4.64
C LEU A 154 -15.05 2.88 -5.94
N SER A 155 -14.11 3.39 -6.74
CA SER A 155 -13.73 2.72 -8.00
C SER A 155 -12.98 1.40 -7.78
N ILE A 156 -12.35 1.19 -6.62
CA ILE A 156 -11.81 -0.14 -6.25
C ILE A 156 -12.93 -1.20 -6.22
N GLN A 157 -14.14 -0.85 -5.78
CA GLN A 157 -15.26 -1.80 -5.82
C GLN A 157 -15.67 -2.10 -7.27
N ASP A 158 -15.58 -1.13 -8.17
CA ASP A 158 -15.85 -1.32 -9.60
C ASP A 158 -14.75 -2.19 -10.28
N VAL A 159 -13.49 -2.10 -9.82
CA VAL A 159 -12.39 -3.00 -10.21
C VAL A 159 -12.70 -4.44 -9.76
N ILE A 160 -13.11 -4.64 -8.50
CA ILE A 160 -13.50 -5.95 -7.99
C ILE A 160 -14.70 -6.50 -8.77
N ALA A 161 -15.72 -5.69 -9.02
CA ALA A 161 -16.88 -6.08 -9.81
C ALA A 161 -16.47 -6.53 -11.22
N THR A 162 -15.51 -5.85 -11.84
CA THR A 162 -14.98 -6.21 -13.16
C THR A 162 -14.25 -7.56 -13.11
N ALA A 163 -13.42 -7.79 -12.08
CA ALA A 163 -12.73 -9.06 -11.88
C ALA A 163 -13.70 -10.23 -11.70
N VAL A 164 -14.69 -10.08 -10.81
CA VAL A 164 -15.73 -11.09 -10.51
C VAL A 164 -16.58 -11.43 -11.74
N ARG A 165 -16.92 -10.44 -12.59
CA ARG A 165 -17.64 -10.69 -13.85
C ARG A 165 -16.77 -11.36 -14.92
N SER A 166 -15.51 -10.96 -15.03
CA SER A 166 -14.61 -11.44 -16.10
C SER A 166 -14.13 -12.86 -15.86
N LYS A 167 -14.00 -13.24 -14.60
CA LYS A 167 -13.67 -14.58 -14.16
C LYS A 167 -14.61 -14.88 -13.00
N PRO A 168 -15.55 -15.83 -13.11
CA PRO A 168 -16.40 -16.16 -11.99
C PRO A 168 -15.53 -16.79 -10.90
N PHE A 169 -14.97 -15.95 -10.05
CA PHE A 169 -14.50 -16.39 -8.75
C PHE A 169 -15.72 -16.95 -8.03
N PRO A 170 -15.61 -18.12 -7.38
CA PRO A 170 -16.69 -18.59 -6.52
C PRO A 170 -17.00 -17.47 -5.53
N VAL A 171 -18.29 -17.17 -5.35
CA VAL A 171 -18.72 -16.18 -4.36
C VAL A 171 -18.45 -16.75 -2.98
N ASP A 172 -17.25 -16.50 -2.47
CA ASP A 172 -16.74 -17.07 -1.24
C ASP A 172 -16.77 -16.03 -0.11
N HIS A 173 -17.98 -15.74 0.37
CA HIS A 173 -18.25 -14.75 1.40
C HIS A 173 -17.83 -15.20 2.82
N ARG A 174 -17.39 -16.45 2.99
CA ARG A 174 -16.97 -17.01 4.29
C ARG A 174 -15.46 -17.22 4.41
N LYS A 175 -14.77 -17.45 3.30
CA LYS A 175 -13.34 -17.78 3.27
C LYS A 175 -12.55 -16.90 2.30
N GLY A 176 -13.23 -16.22 1.39
CA GLY A 176 -12.63 -15.47 0.30
C GLY A 176 -12.28 -14.04 0.69
N ILE A 177 -11.05 -13.65 0.41
CA ILE A 177 -10.59 -12.26 0.46
C ILE A 177 -10.21 -11.81 -0.94
N TYR A 178 -10.63 -10.60 -1.33
CA TYR A 178 -10.22 -10.00 -2.60
C TYR A 178 -9.08 -9.02 -2.33
N LEU A 179 -7.88 -9.32 -2.83
CA LEU A 179 -6.71 -8.47 -2.65
C LEU A 179 -6.38 -7.76 -3.96
N VAL A 180 -6.65 -6.46 -3.99
CA VAL A 180 -6.43 -5.59 -5.14
C VAL A 180 -5.05 -4.92 -5.02
N LEU A 181 -4.18 -5.20 -5.98
CA LEU A 181 -2.79 -4.71 -5.99
C LEU A 181 -2.58 -3.85 -7.22
N THR A 182 -2.30 -2.57 -7.02
CA THR A 182 -2.08 -1.62 -8.14
C THR A 182 -0.60 -1.50 -8.48
N SER A 183 -0.28 -1.41 -9.77
CA SER A 183 1.07 -1.12 -10.24
C SER A 183 1.52 0.30 -9.84
N ASP A 184 2.81 0.56 -10.00
CA ASP A 184 3.46 1.82 -9.62
C ASP A 184 2.98 3.03 -10.44
N ASP A 185 2.39 2.81 -11.60
CA ASP A 185 1.84 3.85 -12.47
C ASP A 185 0.34 4.14 -12.24
N VAL A 186 -0.24 3.65 -11.14
CA VAL A 186 -1.63 3.90 -10.73
C VAL A 186 -1.65 4.75 -9.46
N THR A 187 -2.42 5.83 -9.48
CA THR A 187 -2.63 6.71 -8.34
C THR A 187 -3.96 6.40 -7.65
N MET A 188 -4.07 6.75 -6.38
CA MET A 188 -5.26 6.54 -5.57
C MET A 188 -5.48 7.72 -4.62
N ASP A 189 -6.74 8.07 -4.37
CA ASP A 189 -7.09 9.12 -3.41
C ASP A 189 -6.52 8.83 -2.02
N GLU A 190 -5.88 9.85 -1.43
CA GLU A 190 -5.22 9.80 -0.11
C GLU A 190 -4.04 8.81 0.00
N TYR A 191 -3.61 8.22 -1.12
CA TYR A 191 -2.38 7.44 -1.17
C TYR A 191 -1.18 8.31 -0.82
N CYS A 192 -0.20 7.74 -0.10
CA CYS A 192 1.00 8.44 0.35
C CYS A 192 0.79 9.57 1.38
N ARG A 193 -0.46 9.91 1.71
CA ARG A 193 -0.79 10.97 2.67
C ARG A 193 -1.43 10.41 3.92
N ALA A 194 -2.46 9.58 3.75
CA ALA A 194 -3.17 8.97 4.86
C ALA A 194 -3.02 7.45 4.90
N VAL A 195 -2.83 6.81 3.73
CA VAL A 195 -2.84 5.35 3.61
C VAL A 195 -1.80 4.83 2.63
N CYS A 196 -1.27 3.64 2.91
CA CYS A 196 -0.48 2.82 1.99
C CYS A 196 -1.29 1.63 1.43
N GLY A 197 -2.33 1.26 2.17
CA GLY A 197 -3.35 0.27 1.85
C GLY A 197 -4.60 0.56 2.67
N PHE A 198 -5.68 -0.16 2.40
CA PHE A 198 -6.83 -0.22 3.29
C PHE A 198 -7.62 -1.49 3.02
N HIS A 199 -8.44 -1.89 3.98
CA HIS A 199 -9.42 -2.96 3.83
C HIS A 199 -10.84 -2.46 4.09
N TYR A 200 -11.81 -3.11 3.45
CA TYR A 200 -13.23 -2.79 3.60
C TYR A 200 -14.12 -3.95 3.11
N PHE A 201 -15.44 -3.75 3.13
CA PHE A 201 -16.40 -4.66 2.51
C PHE A 201 -17.00 -4.05 1.25
N THR A 202 -17.13 -4.82 0.19
CA THR A 202 -17.83 -4.35 -1.01
C THR A 202 -19.30 -4.10 -0.73
N PHE A 203 -19.89 -3.12 -1.42
CA PHE A 203 -21.33 -2.93 -1.39
C PHE A 203 -22.03 -3.93 -2.32
N PRO A 204 -23.10 -4.62 -1.86
CA PRO A 204 -23.91 -5.47 -2.72
C PRO A 204 -24.45 -4.73 -3.96
N SER A 205 -24.73 -3.44 -3.86
CA SER A 205 -25.17 -2.60 -4.99
C SER A 205 -24.09 -2.39 -6.07
N LYS A 206 -22.81 -2.59 -5.74
CA LYS A 206 -21.67 -2.45 -6.66
C LYS A 206 -21.21 -3.78 -7.24
N VAL A 207 -21.06 -4.80 -6.38
CA VAL A 207 -20.42 -6.08 -6.74
C VAL A 207 -21.43 -7.24 -6.79
N GLY A 208 -22.65 -7.04 -6.30
CA GLY A 208 -23.67 -8.10 -6.13
C GLY A 208 -23.58 -8.82 -4.78
N TYR A 209 -22.47 -8.64 -4.04
CA TYR A 209 -22.18 -9.33 -2.79
C TYR A 209 -21.44 -8.41 -1.81
N THR A 210 -21.55 -8.71 -0.52
CA THR A 210 -20.67 -8.16 0.52
C THR A 210 -19.47 -9.07 0.66
N LEU A 211 -18.32 -8.63 0.19
CA LEU A 211 -17.07 -9.40 0.16
C LEU A 211 -15.99 -8.61 0.90
N PRO A 212 -15.21 -9.24 1.80
CA PRO A 212 -14.07 -8.59 2.39
C PRO A 212 -12.99 -8.41 1.32
N TYR A 213 -12.41 -7.21 1.28
CA TYR A 213 -11.33 -6.90 0.36
C TYR A 213 -10.30 -5.99 1.00
N ALA A 214 -9.08 -6.05 0.47
CA ALA A 214 -8.03 -5.10 0.76
C ALA A 214 -7.47 -4.54 -0.55
N TRP A 215 -7.01 -3.30 -0.50
CA TRP A 215 -6.25 -2.66 -1.56
C TRP A 215 -4.88 -2.26 -1.02
N VAL A 216 -3.84 -2.48 -1.84
CA VAL A 216 -2.48 -2.01 -1.57
C VAL A 216 -1.89 -1.39 -2.84
N GLY A 217 -1.31 -0.20 -2.68
CA GLY A 217 -0.64 0.52 -3.76
C GLY A 217 0.87 0.29 -3.79
N ASN A 218 1.47 0.37 -4.98
CA ASN A 218 2.92 0.39 -5.15
C ASN A 218 3.48 1.82 -5.06
N SER A 219 4.31 2.08 -4.06
CA SER A 219 4.77 3.44 -3.73
C SER A 219 6.04 3.84 -4.45
N GLY A 220 6.68 2.92 -5.18
CA GLY A 220 8.06 3.06 -5.66
C GLY A 220 8.33 4.32 -6.48
N THR A 221 7.36 4.78 -7.26
CA THR A 221 7.45 5.96 -8.14
C THR A 221 6.79 7.21 -7.57
N GLN A 222 6.06 7.09 -6.45
CA GLN A 222 5.20 8.15 -5.91
C GLN A 222 5.68 8.66 -4.55
N CYS A 223 5.91 7.74 -3.60
CA CYS A 223 6.19 8.08 -2.19
C CYS A 223 6.89 6.93 -1.43
N PRO A 224 8.00 6.39 -1.95
CA PRO A 224 8.65 5.24 -1.33
C PRO A 224 8.99 5.49 0.15
N GLU A 225 9.36 6.71 0.52
CA GLU A 225 9.69 7.12 1.89
C GLU A 225 8.53 7.08 2.88
N VAL A 226 7.28 7.02 2.41
CA VAL A 226 6.09 6.91 3.28
C VAL A 226 5.66 5.45 3.45
N CYS A 227 5.66 4.68 2.36
CA CYS A 227 5.01 3.38 2.30
C CYS A 227 5.96 2.19 2.05
N ALA A 228 7.27 2.43 1.96
CA ALA A 228 8.27 1.38 1.75
C ALA A 228 9.38 1.41 2.80
N TYR A 229 9.11 1.88 4.01
CA TYR A 229 10.00 1.68 5.15
C TYR A 229 10.17 0.17 5.42
N PRO A 230 11.38 -0.34 5.70
CA PRO A 230 12.65 0.38 5.93
C PRO A 230 13.52 0.57 4.67
N PHE A 231 13.03 0.24 3.47
CA PHE A 231 13.80 0.32 2.22
C PHE A 231 13.88 1.74 1.65
N ALA A 232 12.95 2.60 2.05
CA ALA A 232 13.02 4.04 1.91
C ALA A 232 12.65 4.70 3.25
N VAL A 233 13.47 5.66 3.67
CA VAL A 233 13.38 6.29 4.99
C VAL A 233 12.86 7.71 4.84
N PRO A 234 11.84 8.13 5.61
CA PRO A 234 11.34 9.49 5.58
C PRO A 234 12.44 10.54 5.78
N GLY A 235 12.37 11.66 5.06
CA GLY A 235 13.38 12.72 5.14
C GLY A 235 13.60 13.27 6.55
N TYR A 236 12.56 13.29 7.39
CA TYR A 236 12.66 13.74 8.78
C TYR A 236 13.48 12.78 9.68
N MET A 237 13.75 11.54 9.25
CA MET A 237 14.60 10.58 9.96
C MET A 237 16.08 10.61 9.52
N ALA A 238 16.43 11.38 8.49
CA ALA A 238 17.76 11.39 7.88
C ALA A 238 18.90 11.91 8.80
N GLY A 239 18.56 12.52 9.94
CA GLY A 239 19.53 13.16 10.86
C GLY A 239 20.08 12.29 11.99
N GLY A 240 19.68 11.02 12.13
CA GLY A 240 20.18 10.17 13.23
C GLY A 240 19.50 8.82 13.46
N GLY A 241 18.68 8.34 12.51
CA GLY A 241 18.06 7.01 12.57
C GLY A 241 18.88 5.90 11.88
N PRO A 242 18.44 4.63 11.97
CA PRO A 242 18.98 3.58 11.12
C PRO A 242 18.82 3.98 9.65
N GLY A 243 19.89 3.85 8.86
CA GLY A 243 19.85 4.13 7.43
C GLY A 243 18.89 3.20 6.67
N LYS A 244 18.59 3.54 5.42
CA LYS A 244 17.75 2.69 4.57
C LYS A 244 18.35 1.28 4.44
N LEU A 245 17.49 0.27 4.53
CA LEU A 245 17.89 -1.11 4.23
C LEU A 245 17.83 -1.36 2.73
N SER A 246 18.62 -2.31 2.26
CA SER A 246 18.53 -2.76 0.87
C SER A 246 17.25 -3.60 0.70
N PRO A 247 16.39 -3.29 -0.29
CA PRO A 247 15.24 -4.12 -0.63
C PRO A 247 15.74 -5.52 -1.04
N PRO A 248 15.29 -6.61 -0.39
CA PRO A 248 15.69 -7.98 -0.72
C PRO A 248 15.60 -8.33 -2.21
N ASN A 249 14.62 -7.80 -2.94
CA ASN A 249 14.42 -8.06 -4.36
C ASN A 249 14.99 -6.95 -5.29
N GLY A 250 15.60 -5.91 -4.73
CA GLY A 250 16.12 -4.75 -5.47
C GLY A 250 15.07 -3.70 -5.87
N ASN A 251 13.79 -3.93 -5.60
CA ASN A 251 12.65 -3.06 -5.91
C ASN A 251 11.99 -2.56 -4.62
N VAL A 252 12.28 -1.31 -4.26
CA VAL A 252 11.77 -0.63 -3.07
C VAL A 252 10.24 -0.67 -2.99
N GLY A 253 9.55 -0.44 -4.10
CA GLY A 253 8.08 -0.38 -4.12
C GLY A 253 7.44 -1.73 -3.81
N VAL A 254 7.87 -2.78 -4.49
CA VAL A 254 7.33 -4.14 -4.32
C VAL A 254 7.70 -4.71 -2.94
N ASP A 255 8.93 -4.50 -2.46
CA ASP A 255 9.31 -4.95 -1.13
C ASP A 255 8.58 -4.16 -0.03
N GLY A 256 8.33 -2.86 -0.24
CA GLY A 256 7.47 -2.07 0.63
C GLY A 256 6.04 -2.60 0.68
N MET A 257 5.48 -2.97 -0.48
CA MET A 257 4.14 -3.55 -0.56
C MET A 257 4.00 -4.82 0.28
N VAL A 258 5.03 -5.67 0.39
CA VAL A 258 4.95 -6.91 1.19
C VAL A 258 4.57 -6.59 2.65
N SER A 259 5.16 -5.56 3.25
CA SER A 259 4.82 -5.14 4.62
C SER A 259 3.38 -4.61 4.72
N VAL A 260 2.92 -3.87 3.71
CA VAL A 260 1.56 -3.33 3.70
C VAL A 260 0.52 -4.43 3.47
N ILE A 261 0.81 -5.40 2.58
CA ILE A 261 -0.04 -6.58 2.37
C ILE A 261 -0.14 -7.39 3.66
N ALA A 262 0.99 -7.60 4.36
CA ALA A 262 1.01 -8.27 5.65
C ALA A 262 0.08 -7.57 6.66
N HIS A 263 0.21 -6.24 6.79
CA HIS A 263 -0.62 -5.41 7.66
C HIS A 263 -2.10 -5.54 7.33
N GLU A 264 -2.50 -5.30 6.08
CA GLU A 264 -3.90 -5.35 5.68
C GLU A 264 -4.51 -6.74 5.82
N LEU A 265 -3.73 -7.81 5.55
CA LEU A 265 -4.21 -9.18 5.74
C LEU A 265 -4.41 -9.51 7.23
N ALA A 266 -3.52 -9.04 8.10
CA ALA A 266 -3.66 -9.26 9.54
C ALA A 266 -4.92 -8.56 10.09
N GLU A 267 -5.12 -7.28 9.75
CA GLU A 267 -6.28 -6.51 10.21
C GLU A 267 -7.60 -7.00 9.62
N LEU A 268 -7.65 -7.32 8.33
CA LEU A 268 -8.88 -7.82 7.70
C LEU A 268 -9.26 -9.23 8.19
N SER A 269 -8.30 -10.01 8.69
CA SER A 269 -8.58 -11.36 9.20
C SER A 269 -9.14 -11.35 10.63
N SER A 270 -8.94 -10.27 11.39
CA SER A 270 -9.22 -10.12 12.83
C SER A 270 -10.45 -9.28 13.14
#